data_AF-A0A5J4U7C0-F1
#
_entry.id   AF-A0A5J4U7C0-F1
#
_cell.length_a   1.000
_cell.length_b   1.000
_cell.length_c   1.000
_cell.angle_alpha   90.00
_cell.angle_beta   90.00
_cell.angle_gamma   90.00
#
_symmetry.space_group_name_H-M   'P 1'
#
loop_
_entity.id
_entity.type
_entity.pdbx_description
1 polymer ?
#
loop_
_entity_poly.entity_id
_entity_poly.type
_entity_poly.pdbx_seq_one_letter_code
_entity_poly.pdbx_strand_id
1 'polypeptide(L)' 'MLRQVLYKSQRNKKNQFFQEVHKIREVSASWAGGESFPHDPALQGKEDREFTPAAIGVKCARIH' A
#
# COMPACT_ATOMS: atom_id res chain seq x y z
N MET A 1 -4.47 0.98 -3.34
CA MET A 1 -4.96 -0.34 -3.80
C MET A 1 -4.34 -1.54 -3.04
N LEU A 2 -3.07 -1.52 -2.60
CA LEU A 2 -2.42 -2.69 -1.94
C LEU A 2 -2.49 -2.73 -0.40
N ARG A 3 -3.01 -1.68 0.25
CA ARG A 3 -2.95 -1.50 1.71
C ARG A 3 -3.65 -2.63 2.50
N GLN A 4 -4.83 -3.07 2.06
CA GLN A 4 -5.57 -4.13 2.74
C GLN A 4 -4.90 -5.51 2.58
N VAL A 5 -4.23 -5.73 1.44
CA VAL A 5 -3.45 -6.96 1.19
C VAL A 5 -2.25 -7.02 2.13
N LEU A 6 -1.52 -5.91 2.27
CA LEU A 6 -0.41 -5.77 3.23
C LEU A 6 -0.85 -5.96 4.68
N TYR A 7 -1.98 -5.34 5.07
CA TYR A 7 -2.56 -5.53 6.40
C TYR A 7 -2.85 -7.01 6.69
N LYS A 8 -3.58 -7.68 5.80
CA LYS A 8 -3.97 -9.08 5.99
C LYS A 8 -2.77 -10.02 5.95
N SER A 9 -1.80 -9.80 5.07
CA SER A 9 -0.59 -10.63 5.00
C SER A 9 0.27 -10.48 6.25
N GLN A 10 0.39 -9.27 6.78
CA GLN A 10 1.09 -9.00 8.05
C GLN A 10 0.37 -9.64 9.24
N ARG A 11 -0.96 -9.46 9.36
CA ARG A 11 -1.79 -10.11 10.39
C ARG A 11 -1.68 -11.63 10.39
N ASN A 12 -1.64 -12.22 9.20
CA ASN A 12 -1.58 -13.67 9.00
C ASN A 12 -0.14 -14.22 8.96
N LYS A 13 0.87 -13.42 9.32
CA LYS A 13 2.29 -13.79 9.33
C LYS A 13 2.79 -14.38 8.01
N LYS A 14 2.24 -13.91 6.88
CA LYS A 14 2.66 -14.31 5.53
C LYS A 14 3.86 -13.47 5.09
N ASN A 15 4.98 -13.64 5.80
CA ASN A 15 6.13 -12.74 5.72
C ASN A 15 6.70 -12.60 4.29
N GLN A 16 6.89 -13.72 3.57
CA GLN A 16 7.41 -13.68 2.20
C GLN A 16 6.47 -12.92 1.25
N PHE A 17 5.18 -13.27 1.25
CA PHE A 17 4.16 -12.60 0.44
C PHE A 17 4.02 -11.12 0.82
N PHE A 18 4.11 -10.78 2.10
CA PHE A 18 4.12 -9.39 2.56
C PHE A 18 5.30 -8.62 1.95
N GLN A 19 6.51 -9.16 1.99
CA GLN A 19 7.71 -8.50 1.45
C GLN A 19 7.61 -8.27 -0.07
N GLU A 20 7.11 -9.26 -0.81
CA GLU A 20 6.91 -9.14 -2.26
C GLU A 20 5.89 -8.05 -2.60
N VAL A 21 4.73 -8.05 -1.93
CA VAL A 21 3.68 -7.03 -2.14
C VAL A 21 4.18 -5.64 -1.69
N HIS A 22 4.96 -5.56 -0.62
CA HIS A 22 5.53 -4.31 -0.12
C HIS A 22 6.49 -3.72 -1.14
N LYS A 23 7.37 -4.54 -1.73
CA LYS A 23 8.28 -4.10 -2.80
C LYS A 23 7.55 -3.57 -4.03
N ILE A 24 6.47 -4.24 -4.46
CA ILE A 24 5.63 -3.78 -5.58
C ILE A 24 5.04 -2.41 -5.27
N ARG A 25 4.54 -2.20 -4.05
CA ARG A 25 4.00 -0.91 -3.61
C ARG A 25 5.05 0.20 -3.70
N GLU A 26 6.25 -0.03 -3.19
CA GLU A 26 7.34 0.96 -3.21
C GLU A 26 7.74 1.33 -4.64
N VAL A 27 7.92 0.35 -5.52
CA VAL A 27 8.22 0.61 -6.94
C VAL A 27 7.09 1.40 -7.60
N SER A 28 5.84 1.01 -7.36
CA SER A 28 4.68 1.71 -7.92
C SER A 28 4.55 3.15 -7.41
N ALA A 29 4.86 3.40 -6.13
CA ALA A 29 4.83 4.73 -5.53
C ALA A 29 5.89 5.65 -6.17
N SER A 30 7.09 5.12 -6.43
CA SER A 30 8.16 5.87 -7.11
C SER A 30 7.78 6.33 -8.52
N TRP A 31 7.02 5.52 -9.27
CA TRP A 31 6.52 5.90 -10.59
C TRP A 31 5.45 7.00 -10.53
N ALA A 32 4.68 7.04 -9.44
CA ALA A 32 3.66 8.06 -9.23
C ALA A 32 4.23 9.39 -8.68
N GLY A 33 5.55 9.47 -8.44
CA GLY A 33 6.16 10.63 -7.77
C GLY A 33 5.70 10.80 -6.32
N GLY A 34 5.15 9.74 -5.70
CA GLY A 34 4.66 9.76 -4.33
C GLY A 34 5.73 9.31 -3.34
N GLU A 35 5.72 9.89 -2.14
CA GLU A 35 6.54 9.41 -1.02
C GLU A 35 6.08 8.02 -0.56
N SER A 36 7.03 7.20 -0.10
CA SER A 36 6.68 5.98 0.63
C SER A 36 6.00 6.35 1.95
N PHE A 37 5.15 5.47 2.46
CA PHE A 37 4.43 5.70 3.72
C PHE A 37 5.02 4.79 4.80
N PRO A 38 6.22 5.11 5.35
CA PRO A 38 6.90 4.26 6.33
C PRO A 38 6.09 4.07 7.61
N HIS A 39 5.15 4.98 7.89
CA HIS A 39 4.27 4.96 9.05
C HIS A 39 2.87 4.39 8.75
N ASP A 40 2.65 3.74 7.60
CA ASP A 40 1.34 3.13 7.30
C ASP A 40 1.01 2.02 8.32
N PRO A 41 -0.12 2.15 9.06
CA PRO A 41 -0.57 1.16 10.04
C PRO A 41 -0.68 -0.26 9.50
N ALA A 42 -0.98 -0.41 8.19
CA ALA A 42 -1.07 -1.70 7.53
C ALA A 42 0.26 -2.46 7.52
N LEU A 43 1.41 -1.77 7.52
CA LEU A 43 2.73 -2.39 7.62
C LEU A 43 2.98 -2.96 9.02
N GLN A 44 2.30 -2.44 10.03
CA GLN A 44 2.34 -2.94 11.41
C GLN A 44 1.24 -3.98 11.68
N GLY A 45 0.40 -4.31 10.69
CA GLY A 45 -0.74 -5.22 10.88
C GLY A 45 -1.83 -4.62 11.78
N LYS A 46 -1.84 -3.29 11.96
CA LYS A 46 -2.86 -2.58 12.71
C LYS A 46 -4.02 -2.23 11.79
N GLU A 47 -5.21 -2.50 12.28
CA GLU A 47 -6.43 -2.07 11.61
C GLU A 47 -6.59 -0.58 11.87
N ASP A 48 -6.69 0.22 10.82
CA ASP A 48 -6.86 1.65 10.97
C ASP A 48 -8.02 2.08 10.07
N ARG A 49 -9.19 2.21 10.71
CA ARG A 49 -10.45 2.65 10.12
C ARG A 49 -10.44 4.14 9.76
N GLU A 50 -9.52 4.92 10.33
CA GLU A 50 -9.45 6.37 10.17
C GLU A 50 -8.28 6.81 9.27
N PHE A 51 -7.28 5.95 9.08
CA PHE A 51 -6.21 6.21 8.14
C PHE A 51 -6.73 6.28 6.71
N THR A 52 -6.83 7.51 6.24
CA THR A 52 -7.11 7.87 4.87
C THR A 52 -5.76 8.10 4.20
N PRO A 53 -5.21 7.12 3.44
CA PRO A 53 -4.01 7.40 2.67
C PRO A 53 -4.34 8.56 1.72
N ALA A 54 -3.39 9.48 1.54
CA ALA A 54 -3.49 10.49 0.49
C ALA A 54 -3.89 9.76 -0.81
N ALA A 55 -4.91 10.26 -1.50
CA ALA A 55 -5.41 9.61 -2.71
C ALA A 55 -4.28 9.61 -3.75
N ILE A 56 -3.55 8.50 -3.85
CA ILE A 56 -2.64 8.24 -4.97
C ILE A 56 -3.52 7.85 -6.15
N GLY A 57 -4.27 8.83 -6.63
CA GLY A 57 -5.02 8.73 -7.86
C GLY A 57 -4.06 9.07 -8.99
N VAL A 58 -3.50 8.05 -9.64
CA VAL A 58 -3.27 8.19 -11.07
C VAL A 58 -4.66 8.52 -11.62
N LYS A 59 -4.90 9.77 -12.04
CA LYS A 59 -6.10 10.08 -12.83
C LYS A 59 -6.00 9.16 -14.03
N CYS A 60 -6.75 8.06 -14.04
CA CYS A 60 -6.95 7.30 -15.27
C CYS A 60 -7.51 8.31 -16.28
N ALA A 61 -6.72 8.62 -17.30
CA ALA A 61 -7.22 9.41 -18.41
C ALA A 61 -8.46 8.71 -18.95
N ARG A 62 -9.54 9.45 -19.21
CA ARG A 62 -10.69 8.89 -19.91
C ARG A 62 -10.18 8.34 -21.23
N ILE A 63 -10.31 7.03 -21.43
CA ILE A 63 -10.16 6.44 -22.76
C ILE A 63 -11.39 6.93 -23.53
N HIS A 64 -11.15 7.78 -24.52
CA HIS A 64 -12.14 8.26 -25.50
C HIS A 64 -12.26 7.25 -26.64
#